data_AF-A0A348VZ55-F1
#
_entry.id   AF-A0A348VZ55-F1
#
_cell.length_a   1.000
_cell.length_b   1.000
_cell.length_c   1.000
_cell.angle_alpha   90.00
_cell.angle_beta   90.00
_cell.angle_gamma   90.00
#
_symmetry.space_group_name_H-M   'P 1'
#
loop_
_entity.id
_entity.type
_entity.pdbx_description
1 polymer ?
#
loop_
_entity_poly.entity_id
_entity_poly.type
_entity_poly.pdbx_seq_one_letter_code
_entity_poly.pdbx_strand_id
1 'polypeptide(L)'
;MFAYRHFENALALNDLKKAETIIINLINDNPKNIKYLVGYVDFIEKKFIDLDVVQMEKSLNFFTQVENKFLTYGFLTKGKLSEISELDQRIAKLKEIFYAKRKDVEKEIKNNAKKTNEEILTFLETELNKLDEAESEEQFDKILNEVKKAEKKLNLSTLEDSEKELYNSLIDQYANKIAIRTQEFENKSLTIYNIECLDNLKYLIETFKKGKKKLTKNYEMLEDLLINNMFCYDTNKFFQSTLEYYQYCYTYIFVRLADTEKYKMSKLALTTRKK
;
A
#
# COMPACT_ATOMS: atom_id res chain seq x y z
N MET A 1 33.15 -36.69 -33.53
CA MET A 1 32.06 -37.17 -34.41
C MET A 1 30.90 -37.81 -33.65
N PHE A 2 31.16 -38.64 -32.61
CA PHE A 2 30.10 -39.28 -31.81
C PHE A 2 29.20 -38.31 -31.01
N ALA A 3 29.76 -37.26 -30.39
CA ALA A 3 28.99 -36.30 -29.60
C ALA A 3 27.99 -35.45 -30.41
N TYR A 4 28.31 -35.10 -31.66
CA TYR A 4 27.35 -34.40 -32.54
C TYR A 4 26.20 -35.31 -33.00
N ARG A 5 26.45 -36.61 -33.20
CA ARG A 5 25.38 -37.58 -33.47
C ARG A 5 24.42 -37.71 -32.28
N HIS A 6 24.91 -37.56 -31.05
CA HIS A 6 24.04 -37.52 -29.88
C HIS A 6 23.13 -36.29 -29.86
N PHE A 7 23.61 -35.15 -30.36
CA PHE A 7 22.77 -33.96 -30.57
C PHE A 7 21.71 -34.20 -31.67
N GLU A 8 22.10 -34.72 -32.84
CA GLU A 8 21.17 -35.05 -33.93
C GLU A 8 20.09 -36.05 -33.47
N ASN A 9 20.48 -37.07 -32.70
CA ASN A 9 19.54 -38.04 -32.14
C ASN A 9 18.59 -37.42 -31.09
N ALA A 10 19.09 -36.52 -30.23
CA ALA A 10 18.24 -35.82 -29.26
C ALA A 10 17.23 -34.91 -29.96
N LEU A 11 17.63 -34.22 -31.04
CA LEU A 11 16.75 -33.44 -31.89
C LEU A 11 15.66 -34.29 -32.57
N ALA A 12 16.02 -35.47 -33.07
CA ALA A 12 15.11 -36.41 -33.71
C ALA A 12 14.08 -36.99 -32.74
N LEU A 13 14.48 -37.22 -31.48
CA LEU A 13 13.61 -37.67 -30.40
C LEU A 13 12.81 -36.54 -29.73
N ASN A 14 12.93 -35.31 -30.22
CA ASN A 14 12.31 -34.11 -29.66
C ASN A 14 12.69 -33.82 -28.18
N ASP A 15 13.84 -34.32 -27.73
CA ASP A 15 14.39 -34.03 -26.40
C ASP A 15 15.17 -32.70 -26.45
N LEU A 16 14.44 -31.59 -26.48
CA LEU A 16 14.98 -30.25 -26.71
C LEU A 16 15.95 -29.81 -25.60
N LYS A 17 15.69 -30.18 -24.34
CA LYS A 17 16.59 -29.84 -23.21
C LYS A 17 17.94 -30.54 -23.33
N LYS A 18 17.92 -31.83 -23.68
CA LYS A 18 19.14 -32.60 -23.89
C LYS A 18 19.88 -32.12 -25.14
N ALA A 19 19.17 -31.85 -26.23
CA ALA A 19 19.74 -31.29 -27.45
C ALA A 19 20.45 -29.95 -27.16
N GLU A 20 19.80 -29.04 -26.42
CA GLU A 20 20.37 -27.75 -26.00
C GLU A 20 21.66 -27.92 -25.20
N THR A 21 21.63 -28.79 -24.19
CA THR A 21 22.80 -29.04 -23.34
C THR A 21 23.97 -29.57 -24.16
N ILE A 22 23.72 -30.53 -25.06
CA ILE A 22 24.75 -31.13 -25.89
C ILE A 22 25.34 -30.09 -26.85
N ILE A 23 24.52 -29.32 -27.56
CA ILE A 23 25.02 -28.36 -28.56
C ILE A 23 25.79 -27.20 -27.91
N ILE A 24 25.33 -26.70 -26.75
CA ILE A 24 26.03 -25.66 -25.99
C ILE A 24 27.40 -26.18 -25.52
N ASN A 25 27.47 -27.40 -25.00
CA ASN A 25 28.73 -27.99 -24.57
C ASN A 25 29.70 -28.20 -25.75
N LEU A 26 29.21 -28.75 -26.87
CA LEU A 26 30.01 -28.93 -28.09
C LEU A 26 30.62 -27.63 -28.59
N ILE A 27 29.82 -26.56 -28.56
CA ILE A 27 30.27 -25.22 -28.94
C ILE A 27 31.33 -24.68 -27.98
N ASN A 28 31.10 -24.80 -26.67
CA ASN A 28 32.03 -24.28 -25.67
C ASN A 28 33.36 -25.03 -25.69
N ASP A 29 33.34 -26.35 -25.89
CA ASP A 29 34.52 -27.21 -25.96
C ASP A 29 35.32 -27.00 -27.25
N ASN A 30 34.65 -26.67 -28.36
CA ASN A 30 35.29 -26.42 -29.64
C ASN A 30 34.63 -25.27 -30.43
N PRO A 31 34.90 -24.01 -30.04
CA PRO A 31 34.28 -22.84 -30.63
C PRO A 31 34.75 -22.56 -32.07
N LYS A 32 35.74 -23.30 -32.58
CA LYS A 32 36.30 -23.15 -33.93
C LYS A 32 35.55 -23.97 -34.98
N ASN A 33 34.56 -24.77 -34.57
CA ASN A 33 33.84 -25.69 -35.44
C ASN A 33 32.51 -25.10 -35.91
N ILE A 34 32.47 -24.67 -37.18
CA ILE A 34 31.31 -24.01 -37.78
C ILE A 34 30.07 -24.91 -37.79
N LYS A 35 30.26 -26.24 -37.90
CA LYS A 35 29.16 -27.22 -37.88
C LYS A 35 28.34 -27.12 -36.59
N TYR A 36 28.98 -26.77 -35.47
CA TYR A 36 28.29 -26.65 -34.19
C TYR A 36 27.49 -25.35 -34.13
N LEU A 37 28.00 -24.26 -34.72
CA LEU A 37 27.26 -23.01 -34.86
C LEU A 37 26.03 -23.18 -35.75
N VAL A 38 26.18 -23.84 -36.91
CA VAL A 38 25.07 -24.19 -37.80
C VAL A 38 24.02 -25.02 -37.05
N GLY A 39 24.45 -26.10 -36.39
CA GLY A 39 23.53 -26.95 -35.63
C GLY A 39 22.79 -26.21 -34.50
N TYR A 40 23.43 -25.22 -33.88
CA TYR A 40 22.77 -24.38 -32.87
C TYR A 40 21.71 -23.46 -33.49
N VAL A 41 21.98 -22.83 -34.63
CA VAL A 41 20.96 -22.02 -35.33
C VAL A 41 19.78 -22.89 -35.77
N ASP A 42 20.04 -24.07 -36.34
CA ASP A 42 18.99 -25.04 -36.70
C ASP A 42 18.13 -25.44 -35.48
N PHE A 43 18.78 -25.67 -34.34
CA PHE A 43 18.10 -25.98 -33.09
C PHE A 43 17.24 -24.83 -32.58
N ILE A 44 17.77 -23.60 -32.58
CA ILE A 44 17.01 -22.42 -32.15
C ILE A 44 15.79 -22.25 -33.04
N GLU A 45 15.96 -22.24 -34.36
CA GLU A 45 14.85 -22.03 -35.32
C GLU A 45 13.68 -23.00 -35.08
N LYS A 46 13.97 -24.26 -34.71
CA LYS A 46 12.95 -25.26 -34.43
C LYS A 46 12.07 -24.93 -33.21
N LYS A 47 12.60 -24.22 -32.21
CA LYS A 47 11.89 -23.93 -30.95
C LYS A 47 11.57 -22.45 -30.73
N PHE A 48 12.13 -21.55 -31.53
CA PHE A 48 12.24 -20.12 -31.19
C PHE A 48 10.88 -19.48 -30.93
N ILE A 49 9.87 -19.80 -31.75
CA ILE A 49 8.53 -19.22 -31.68
C ILE A 49 7.84 -19.52 -30.33
N ASP A 50 8.09 -20.70 -29.77
CA ASP A 50 7.49 -21.20 -28.54
C ASP A 50 8.18 -20.65 -27.28
N LEU A 51 9.37 -20.03 -27.42
CA LEU A 51 10.10 -19.45 -26.31
C LEU A 51 9.44 -18.16 -25.80
N ASP A 52 9.54 -17.92 -24.49
CA ASP A 52 9.23 -16.60 -23.93
C ASP A 52 10.30 -15.55 -24.34
N VAL A 53 10.00 -14.26 -24.15
CA VAL A 53 10.89 -13.15 -24.55
C VAL A 53 12.26 -13.25 -23.88
N VAL A 54 12.33 -13.68 -22.61
CA VAL A 54 13.59 -13.83 -21.86
C VAL A 54 14.43 -14.96 -22.43
N GLN A 55 13.81 -16.08 -22.79
CA GLN A 55 14.46 -17.24 -23.40
C GLN A 55 14.93 -16.94 -24.84
N MET A 56 14.13 -16.21 -25.62
CA MET A 56 14.53 -15.72 -26.95
C MET A 56 15.77 -14.84 -26.86
N GLU A 57 15.78 -13.84 -25.97
CA GLU A 57 16.90 -12.93 -25.76
C GLU A 57 18.17 -13.68 -25.36
N LYS A 58 18.06 -14.64 -24.43
CA LYS A 58 19.19 -15.51 -24.04
C LYS A 58 19.76 -16.28 -25.23
N SER A 59 18.91 -16.84 -26.08
CA SER A 59 19.34 -17.63 -27.24
C SER A 59 20.07 -16.77 -28.29
N LEU A 60 19.53 -15.58 -28.58
CA LEU A 60 20.16 -14.62 -29.50
C LEU A 60 21.50 -14.08 -28.98
N ASN A 61 21.57 -13.79 -27.67
CA ASN A 61 22.79 -13.35 -27.03
C ASN A 61 23.85 -14.45 -27.02
N PHE A 62 23.46 -15.70 -26.79
CA PHE A 62 24.38 -16.83 -26.85
C PHE A 62 24.92 -17.03 -28.27
N PHE A 63 24.08 -16.96 -29.32
CA PHE A 63 24.57 -16.99 -30.71
C PHE A 63 25.64 -15.92 -30.94
N THR A 64 25.36 -14.67 -30.57
CA THR A 64 26.29 -13.54 -30.72
C THR A 64 27.62 -13.80 -30.01
N GLN A 65 27.59 -14.40 -28.80
CA GLN A 65 28.81 -14.75 -28.07
C GLN A 65 29.62 -15.84 -28.78
N VAL A 66 28.95 -16.86 -29.31
CA VAL A 66 29.62 -17.98 -29.97
C VAL A 66 30.19 -17.58 -31.33
N GLU A 67 29.43 -16.80 -32.09
CA GLU A 67 29.86 -16.23 -33.36
C GLU A 67 31.16 -15.43 -33.18
N ASN A 68 31.20 -14.52 -32.18
CA ASN A 68 32.41 -13.78 -31.83
C ASN A 68 33.59 -14.68 -31.48
N LYS A 69 33.37 -15.76 -30.71
CA LYS A 69 34.42 -16.75 -30.41
C LYS A 69 34.90 -17.45 -31.69
N PHE A 70 34.00 -17.83 -32.58
CA PHE A 70 34.35 -18.46 -33.85
C PHE A 70 35.17 -17.51 -34.73
N LEU A 71 34.76 -16.24 -34.85
CA LEU A 71 35.49 -15.22 -35.61
C LEU A 71 36.88 -14.92 -35.04
N THR A 72 37.03 -15.00 -33.72
CA THR A 72 38.30 -14.76 -33.02
C THR A 72 39.27 -15.93 -33.14
N TYR A 73 38.79 -17.16 -32.99
CA TYR A 73 39.63 -18.35 -32.80
C TYR A 73 39.62 -19.31 -33.99
N GLY A 74 38.66 -19.18 -34.91
CA GLY A 74 38.46 -20.05 -36.05
C GLY A 74 39.42 -19.74 -37.22
N PHE A 75 39.71 -20.76 -38.02
CA PHE A 75 40.41 -20.57 -39.29
C PHE A 75 39.43 -20.04 -40.34
N LEU A 76 39.58 -18.76 -40.71
CA LEU A 76 38.68 -18.03 -41.60
C LEU A 76 39.03 -18.26 -43.07
N THR A 77 38.24 -19.09 -43.74
CA THR A 77 38.25 -19.22 -45.21
C THR A 77 37.08 -18.47 -45.82
N LYS A 78 37.17 -18.13 -47.11
CA LYS A 78 36.06 -17.49 -47.85
C LYS A 78 34.75 -18.30 -47.75
N GLY A 79 34.82 -19.63 -47.78
CA GLY A 79 33.66 -20.51 -47.61
C GLY A 79 33.02 -20.39 -46.22
N LYS A 80 33.81 -20.43 -45.15
CA LYS A 80 33.31 -20.28 -43.78
C LYS A 80 32.73 -18.90 -43.50
N LEU A 81 33.30 -17.85 -44.08
CA LEU A 81 32.75 -16.50 -43.99
C LEU A 81 31.38 -16.40 -44.69
N SER A 82 31.20 -17.11 -45.82
CA SER A 82 29.89 -17.23 -46.49
C SER A 82 28.86 -17.94 -45.60
N GLU A 83 29.25 -19.06 -44.98
CA GLU A 83 28.38 -19.80 -44.06
C GLU A 83 27.96 -18.94 -42.85
N ILE A 84 28.87 -18.19 -42.24
CA ILE A 84 28.53 -17.25 -41.15
C ILE A 84 27.54 -16.19 -41.63
N SER A 85 27.78 -15.61 -42.81
CA SER A 85 26.88 -14.59 -43.37
C SER A 85 25.47 -15.14 -43.60
N GLU A 86 25.31 -16.42 -43.96
CA GLU A 86 24.01 -17.07 -44.06
C GLU A 86 23.35 -17.26 -42.68
N LEU A 87 24.12 -17.65 -41.66
CA LEU A 87 23.63 -17.75 -40.28
C LEU A 87 23.21 -16.37 -39.73
N ASP A 88 23.92 -15.30 -40.05
CA ASP A 88 23.57 -13.94 -39.64
C ASP A 88 22.24 -13.51 -40.24
N GLN A 89 21.98 -13.82 -41.50
CA GLN A 89 20.68 -13.55 -42.14
C GLN A 89 19.55 -14.33 -41.47
N ARG A 90 19.79 -15.59 -41.09
CA ARG A 90 18.83 -16.42 -40.36
C ARG A 90 18.55 -15.84 -38.97
N ILE A 91 19.59 -15.46 -38.24
CA ILE A 91 19.47 -14.83 -36.92
C ILE A 91 18.81 -13.45 -37.00
N ALA A 92 19.02 -12.69 -38.07
CA ALA A 92 18.33 -11.42 -38.29
C ALA A 92 16.81 -11.61 -38.37
N LYS A 93 16.33 -12.64 -39.08
CA LYS A 93 14.89 -12.99 -39.09
C LYS A 93 14.36 -13.36 -37.71
N LEU A 94 15.15 -14.10 -36.92
CA LEU A 94 14.77 -14.43 -35.54
C LEU A 94 14.74 -13.17 -34.64
N LYS A 95 15.67 -12.22 -34.84
CA LYS A 95 15.64 -10.92 -34.15
C LYS A 95 14.38 -10.13 -34.47
N GLU A 96 13.92 -10.12 -35.73
CA GLU A 96 12.66 -9.47 -36.11
C GLU A 96 11.46 -10.06 -35.36
N ILE A 97 11.37 -11.40 -35.30
CA ILE A 97 10.32 -12.10 -34.53
C ILE A 97 10.40 -11.74 -33.05
N PHE A 98 11.60 -11.73 -32.47
CA PHE A 98 11.83 -11.35 -31.08
C PHE A 98 11.36 -9.91 -30.78
N TYR A 99 11.74 -8.94 -31.62
CA TYR A 99 11.35 -7.55 -31.41
C TYR A 99 9.84 -7.33 -31.56
N ALA A 100 9.19 -8.04 -32.50
CA ALA A 100 7.73 -8.02 -32.63
C ALA A 100 7.05 -8.55 -31.36
N LYS A 101 7.44 -9.75 -30.90
CA LYS A 101 6.87 -10.37 -29.69
C LYS A 101 7.13 -9.54 -28.43
N ARG A 102 8.34 -8.98 -28.30
CA ARG A 102 8.71 -8.08 -27.19
C ARG A 102 7.82 -6.84 -27.15
N LYS A 103 7.58 -6.21 -28.31
CA LYS A 103 6.71 -5.05 -28.42
C LYS A 103 5.27 -5.37 -28.01
N ASP A 104 4.77 -6.55 -28.37
CA ASP A 104 3.42 -6.99 -27.98
C ASP A 104 3.33 -7.20 -26.46
N VAL A 105 4.32 -7.87 -25.84
CA VAL A 105 4.39 -8.04 -24.37
C VAL A 105 4.49 -6.70 -23.66
N GLU A 106 5.33 -5.77 -24.13
CA GLU A 106 5.44 -4.42 -23.56
C GLU A 106 4.11 -3.66 -23.65
N LYS A 107 3.36 -3.83 -24.75
CA LYS A 107 2.02 -3.25 -24.92
C LYS A 107 1.01 -3.87 -23.96
N GLU A 108 1.01 -5.18 -23.78
CA GLU A 108 0.14 -5.87 -22.81
C GLU A 108 0.42 -5.43 -21.38
N ILE A 109 1.69 -5.33 -20.98
CA ILE A 109 2.09 -4.84 -19.65
C ILE A 109 1.55 -3.41 -19.44
N LYS A 110 1.72 -2.54 -20.43
CA LYS A 110 1.23 -1.15 -20.35
C LYS A 110 -0.30 -1.10 -20.26
N ASN A 111 -1.01 -1.91 -21.03
CA ASN A 111 -2.47 -1.96 -21.00
C ASN A 111 -3.01 -2.50 -19.68
N ASN A 112 -2.38 -3.54 -19.12
CA ASN A 112 -2.75 -4.08 -17.81
C ASN A 112 -2.52 -3.06 -16.71
N ALA A 113 -1.40 -2.33 -16.74
CA ALA A 113 -1.14 -1.25 -15.78
C ALA A 113 -2.19 -0.14 -15.86
N LYS A 114 -2.59 0.27 -17.06
CA LYS A 114 -3.67 1.25 -17.25
C LYS A 114 -5.00 0.76 -16.67
N LYS A 115 -5.42 -0.45 -17.01
CA LYS A 115 -6.66 -1.03 -16.48
C LYS A 115 -6.65 -1.09 -14.96
N THR A 116 -5.52 -1.50 -14.36
CA THR A 116 -5.38 -1.50 -12.90
C THR A 116 -5.47 -0.09 -12.31
N ASN A 117 -4.90 0.93 -12.95
CA ASN A 117 -5.02 2.31 -12.49
C ASN A 117 -6.47 2.81 -12.56
N GLU A 118 -7.17 2.57 -13.67
CA GLU A 118 -8.59 2.92 -13.85
C GLU A 118 -9.47 2.29 -12.75
N GLU A 119 -9.25 1.00 -12.46
CA GLU A 119 -9.94 0.28 -11.39
C GLU A 119 -9.66 0.90 -10.01
N ILE A 120 -8.41 1.28 -9.73
CA ILE A 120 -8.03 1.93 -8.47
C ILE A 120 -8.66 3.32 -8.37
N LEU A 121 -8.63 4.14 -9.42
CA LEU A 121 -9.23 5.48 -9.40
C LEU A 121 -10.75 5.41 -9.18
N THR A 122 -11.43 4.47 -9.84
CA THR A 122 -12.86 4.21 -9.62
C THR A 122 -13.15 3.77 -8.18
N PHE A 123 -12.27 2.93 -7.61
CA PHE A 123 -12.37 2.55 -6.20
C PHE A 123 -12.19 3.74 -5.27
N LEU A 124 -11.20 4.61 -5.52
CA LEU A 124 -10.98 5.84 -4.74
C LEU A 124 -12.20 6.77 -4.80
N GLU A 125 -12.78 7.01 -5.98
CA GLU A 125 -14.03 7.77 -6.09
C GLU A 125 -15.17 7.16 -5.26
N THR A 126 -15.32 5.83 -5.31
CA THR A 126 -16.38 5.13 -4.58
C THR A 126 -16.20 5.26 -3.07
N GLU A 127 -14.98 5.05 -2.56
CA GLU A 127 -14.69 5.16 -1.13
C GLU A 127 -14.79 6.60 -0.63
N LEU A 128 -14.47 7.59 -1.46
CA LEU A 128 -14.64 9.01 -1.12
C LEU A 128 -16.10 9.36 -0.79
N ASN A 129 -17.05 8.75 -1.49
CA ASN A 129 -18.48 8.94 -1.21
C ASN A 129 -18.89 8.28 0.10
N LYS A 130 -18.35 7.09 0.41
CA LYS A 130 -18.64 6.38 1.67
C LYS A 130 -18.15 7.10 2.92
N LEU A 131 -17.15 7.98 2.79
CA LEU A 131 -16.67 8.80 3.92
C LEU A 131 -17.78 9.68 4.53
N ASP A 132 -18.75 10.13 3.71
CA ASP A 132 -19.88 10.93 4.20
C ASP A 132 -20.89 10.09 4.99
N GLU A 133 -20.95 8.79 4.70
CA GLU A 133 -21.92 7.85 5.31
C GLU A 133 -21.41 7.24 6.63
N ALA A 134 -20.12 7.42 6.96
CA ALA A 134 -19.58 6.89 8.21
C ALA A 134 -20.32 7.48 9.42
N GLU A 135 -20.66 6.68 10.43
CA GLU A 135 -21.35 7.16 11.64
C GLU A 135 -20.42 7.29 12.85
N SER A 136 -19.25 6.67 12.76
CA SER A 136 -18.22 6.65 13.80
C SER A 136 -16.81 6.87 13.24
N GLU A 137 -15.92 7.32 14.11
CA GLU A 137 -14.49 7.49 13.83
C GLU A 137 -13.85 6.15 13.40
N GLU A 138 -14.23 5.04 14.04
CA GLU A 138 -13.74 3.71 13.67
C GLU A 138 -14.14 3.27 12.25
N GLN A 139 -15.37 3.60 11.82
CA GLN A 139 -15.81 3.32 10.45
C GLN A 139 -15.06 4.20 9.44
N PHE A 140 -14.90 5.48 9.78
CA PHE A 140 -14.15 6.44 8.97
C PHE A 140 -12.69 6.01 8.76
N ASP A 141 -12.00 5.62 9.83
CA ASP A 141 -10.62 5.14 9.79
C ASP A 141 -10.46 3.85 8.99
N LYS A 142 -11.44 2.94 9.03
CA LYS A 142 -11.42 1.73 8.21
C LYS A 142 -11.40 2.06 6.72
N ILE A 143 -12.28 2.97 6.28
CA ILE A 143 -12.35 3.43 4.88
C ILE A 143 -11.01 4.05 4.46
N LEU A 144 -10.46 4.98 5.27
CA LEU A 144 -9.17 5.62 4.97
C LEU A 144 -8.01 4.62 4.86
N ASN A 145 -8.02 3.57 5.68
CA ASN A 145 -7.02 2.52 5.61
C ASN A 145 -7.12 1.68 4.33
N GLU A 146 -8.33 1.44 3.81
CA GLU A 146 -8.53 0.75 2.54
C GLU A 146 -8.09 1.61 1.36
N VAL A 147 -8.45 2.89 1.38
CA VAL A 147 -7.98 3.91 0.42
C VAL A 147 -6.45 3.94 0.35
N LYS A 148 -5.77 4.03 1.49
CA LYS A 148 -4.30 4.03 1.56
C LYS A 148 -3.66 2.75 1.04
N LYS A 149 -4.33 1.60 1.18
CA LYS A 149 -3.85 0.32 0.62
C LYS A 149 -4.01 0.27 -0.90
N ALA A 150 -5.11 0.80 -1.42
CA ALA A 150 -5.36 0.87 -2.86
C ALA A 150 -4.40 1.85 -3.53
N GLU A 151 -4.23 3.05 -2.97
CA GLU A 151 -3.34 4.10 -3.47
C GLU A 151 -1.89 3.62 -3.62
N LYS A 152 -1.38 2.82 -2.67
CA LYS A 152 -0.02 2.24 -2.77
C LYS A 152 0.20 1.34 -3.98
N LYS A 153 -0.88 0.80 -4.56
CA LYS A 153 -0.81 -0.06 -5.77
C LYS A 153 -0.91 0.76 -7.06
N LEU A 154 -1.27 2.04 -6.97
CA LEU A 154 -1.40 2.93 -8.12
C LEU A 154 -0.02 3.22 -8.71
N ASN A 155 0.12 3.04 -10.03
CA ASN A 155 1.37 3.35 -10.71
C ASN A 155 1.32 4.74 -11.34
N LEU A 156 1.71 5.75 -10.56
CA LEU A 156 1.71 7.16 -10.95
C LEU A 156 2.47 7.46 -12.25
N SER A 157 3.54 6.69 -12.54
CA SER A 157 4.37 6.90 -13.73
C SER A 157 3.66 6.53 -15.04
N THR A 158 2.58 5.75 -14.94
CA THR A 158 1.82 5.23 -16.09
C THR A 158 0.49 5.94 -16.31
N LEU A 159 0.12 6.87 -15.43
CA LEU A 159 -1.11 7.65 -15.55
C LEU A 159 -1.05 8.60 -16.74
N GLU A 160 -2.16 8.69 -17.45
CA GLU A 160 -2.42 9.75 -18.42
C GLU A 160 -2.74 11.07 -17.71
N ASP A 161 -2.67 12.18 -18.44
CA ASP A 161 -2.80 13.50 -17.81
C ASP A 161 -4.21 13.71 -17.22
N SER A 162 -5.27 13.20 -17.85
CA SER A 162 -6.63 13.21 -17.30
C SER A 162 -6.75 12.38 -16.02
N GLU A 163 -6.05 11.25 -15.94
CA GLU A 163 -6.06 10.40 -14.74
C GLU A 163 -5.27 11.05 -13.58
N LYS A 164 -4.18 11.77 -13.90
CA LYS A 164 -3.45 12.56 -12.90
C LYS A 164 -4.29 13.71 -12.36
N GLU A 165 -5.00 14.41 -13.23
CA GLU A 165 -5.92 15.48 -12.83
C GLU A 165 -7.01 14.93 -11.91
N LEU A 166 -7.62 13.79 -12.27
CA LEU A 166 -8.59 13.12 -11.41
C LEU A 166 -7.99 12.74 -10.06
N TYR A 167 -6.84 12.08 -10.05
CA TYR A 167 -6.16 11.68 -8.82
C TYR A 167 -5.86 12.86 -7.90
N ASN A 168 -5.33 13.96 -8.44
CA ASN A 168 -5.06 15.17 -7.66
C ASN A 168 -6.35 15.76 -7.07
N SER A 169 -7.43 15.81 -7.86
CA SER A 169 -8.74 16.24 -7.38
C SER A 169 -9.26 15.35 -6.24
N LEU A 170 -9.05 14.04 -6.33
CA LEU A 170 -9.44 13.10 -5.28
C LEU A 170 -8.64 13.35 -3.99
N ILE A 171 -7.32 13.56 -4.07
CA ILE A 171 -6.49 13.89 -2.89
C ILE A 171 -7.04 15.12 -2.17
N ASP A 172 -7.31 16.20 -2.90
CA ASP A 172 -7.81 17.44 -2.31
C ASP A 172 -9.17 17.24 -1.63
N GLN A 173 -10.06 16.47 -2.28
CA GLN A 173 -11.35 16.13 -1.71
C GLN A 173 -11.22 15.26 -0.44
N TYR A 174 -10.34 14.26 -0.44
CA TYR A 174 -10.05 13.46 0.75
C TYR A 174 -9.54 14.32 1.90
N ALA A 175 -8.57 15.22 1.64
CA ALA A 175 -8.02 16.10 2.66
C ALA A 175 -9.11 16.98 3.31
N ASN A 176 -9.99 17.55 2.47
CA ASN A 176 -11.11 18.35 2.95
C ASN A 176 -12.10 17.52 3.80
N LYS A 177 -12.51 16.33 3.31
CA LYS A 177 -13.41 15.45 4.05
C LYS A 177 -12.84 15.00 5.38
N ILE A 178 -11.55 14.66 5.43
CA ILE A 178 -10.86 14.30 6.68
C ILE A 178 -10.96 15.44 7.68
N ALA A 179 -10.62 16.67 7.27
CA ALA A 179 -10.66 17.83 8.18
C ALA A 179 -12.07 18.08 8.75
N ILE A 180 -13.10 18.06 7.89
CA ILE A 180 -14.49 18.27 8.30
C ILE A 180 -14.94 17.19 9.28
N ARG A 181 -14.70 15.92 8.94
CA ARG A 181 -15.21 14.77 9.69
C ARG A 181 -14.51 14.60 11.03
N THR A 182 -13.20 14.84 11.10
CA THR A 182 -12.47 14.87 12.39
C THR A 182 -13.06 15.93 13.31
N GLN A 183 -13.32 17.15 12.82
CA GLN A 183 -13.94 18.21 13.62
C GLN A 183 -15.35 17.83 14.11
N GLU A 184 -16.15 17.16 13.26
CA GLU A 184 -17.48 16.66 13.64
C GLU A 184 -17.41 15.61 14.75
N PHE A 185 -16.47 14.64 14.65
CA PHE A 185 -16.28 13.63 15.69
C PHE A 185 -15.81 14.23 17.01
N GLU A 186 -14.87 15.19 16.97
CA GLU A 186 -14.43 15.93 18.14
C GLU A 186 -15.61 16.68 18.80
N ASN A 187 -16.41 17.41 18.01
CA ASN A 187 -17.58 18.13 18.51
C ASN A 187 -18.62 17.20 19.13
N LYS A 188 -18.87 16.03 18.52
CA LYS A 188 -19.77 14.99 19.04
C LYS A 188 -19.26 14.44 20.36
N SER A 189 -17.96 14.14 20.46
CA SER A 189 -17.32 13.65 21.69
C SER A 189 -17.41 14.68 22.82
N LEU A 190 -17.15 15.95 22.54
CA LEU A 190 -17.29 17.05 23.49
C LEU A 190 -18.73 17.23 23.93
N THR A 191 -19.69 17.09 23.02
CA THR A 191 -21.12 17.17 23.36
C THR A 191 -21.51 16.06 24.33
N ILE A 192 -21.12 14.82 24.07
CA ILE A 192 -21.37 13.67 24.96
C ILE A 192 -20.72 13.92 26.33
N TYR A 193 -19.46 14.37 26.34
CA TYR A 193 -18.72 14.71 27.57
C TYR A 193 -19.45 15.75 28.43
N ASN A 194 -19.96 16.80 27.79
CA ASN A 194 -20.68 17.89 28.46
C ASN A 194 -22.03 17.43 29.01
N ILE A 195 -22.78 16.60 28.26
CA ILE A 195 -24.06 16.04 28.73
C ILE A 195 -23.82 15.12 29.95
N GLU A 196 -22.83 14.22 29.88
CA GLU A 196 -22.49 13.35 31.01
C GLU A 196 -22.12 14.16 32.26
N CYS A 197 -21.37 15.25 32.08
CA CYS A 197 -21.05 16.17 33.17
C CYS A 197 -22.32 16.79 33.79
N LEU A 198 -23.24 17.31 32.97
CA LEU A 198 -24.49 17.91 33.44
C LEU A 198 -25.33 16.92 34.25
N ASP A 199 -25.45 15.67 33.78
CA ASP A 199 -26.19 14.61 34.48
C ASP A 199 -25.56 14.28 35.84
N ASN A 200 -24.23 14.18 35.89
CA ASN A 200 -23.50 13.92 37.14
C ASN A 200 -23.57 15.10 38.11
N LEU A 201 -23.49 16.35 37.62
CA LEU A 201 -23.67 17.54 38.44
C LEU A 201 -25.08 17.62 39.03
N LYS A 202 -26.10 17.26 38.24
CA LYS A 202 -27.49 17.19 38.72
C LYS A 202 -27.62 16.14 39.82
N TYR A 203 -27.09 14.93 39.60
CA TYR A 203 -27.06 13.87 40.61
C TYR A 203 -26.35 14.31 41.90
N LEU A 204 -25.18 14.94 41.77
CA LEU A 204 -24.41 15.49 42.89
C LEU A 204 -25.24 16.47 43.72
N ILE A 205 -25.88 17.45 43.07
CA ILE A 205 -26.67 18.47 43.77
C ILE A 205 -27.90 17.88 44.44
N GLU A 206 -28.61 16.97 43.78
CA GLU A 206 -29.77 16.31 44.37
C GLU A 206 -29.39 15.45 45.58
N THR A 207 -28.29 14.70 45.47
CA THR A 207 -27.75 13.89 46.56
C THR A 207 -27.29 14.75 47.72
N PHE A 208 -26.59 15.86 47.43
CA PHE A 208 -26.18 16.81 48.45
C PHE A 208 -27.37 17.47 49.16
N LYS A 209 -28.42 17.86 48.41
CA LYS A 209 -29.65 18.43 48.98
C LYS A 209 -30.35 17.47 49.93
N LYS A 210 -30.51 16.20 49.54
CA LYS A 210 -31.16 15.15 50.34
C LYS A 210 -30.31 14.74 51.56
N GLY A 211 -28.99 14.68 51.40
CA GLY A 211 -28.04 14.16 52.39
C GLY A 211 -27.27 15.21 53.20
N LYS A 212 -27.60 16.51 53.08
CA LYS A 212 -26.74 17.62 53.56
C LYS A 212 -26.18 17.42 54.97
N LYS A 213 -27.02 17.12 55.97
CA LYS A 213 -26.58 16.96 57.37
C LYS A 213 -25.58 15.82 57.56
N LYS A 214 -25.70 14.73 56.79
CA LYS A 214 -24.80 13.58 56.87
C LYS A 214 -23.47 13.88 56.16
N LEU A 215 -23.55 14.42 54.96
CA LEU A 215 -22.38 14.73 54.11
C LEU A 215 -21.51 15.86 54.68
N THR A 216 -22.12 16.83 55.37
CA THR A 216 -21.37 17.90 56.05
C THR A 216 -20.71 17.44 57.35
N LYS A 217 -21.22 16.38 58.00
CA LYS A 217 -20.58 15.76 59.18
C LYS A 217 -19.52 14.72 58.82
N ASN A 218 -19.69 14.03 57.69
CA ASN A 218 -18.73 13.06 57.16
C ASN A 218 -18.23 13.55 55.80
N TYR A 219 -17.14 14.31 55.84
CA TYR A 219 -16.58 14.96 54.66
C TYR A 219 -15.99 13.97 53.64
N GLU A 220 -15.49 12.80 54.06
CA GLU A 220 -14.96 11.78 53.14
C GLU A 220 -16.04 11.31 52.14
N MET A 221 -17.28 11.12 52.62
CA MET A 221 -18.40 10.78 51.73
C MET A 221 -18.72 11.90 50.72
N LEU A 222 -18.46 13.14 51.09
CA LEU A 222 -18.63 14.28 50.20
C LEU A 222 -17.47 14.39 49.22
N GLU A 223 -16.24 14.10 49.63
CA GLU A 223 -15.06 14.06 48.76
C GLU A 223 -15.27 13.06 47.62
N ASP A 224 -15.67 11.82 47.91
CA ASP A 224 -15.94 10.81 46.89
C ASP A 224 -17.02 11.26 45.89
N LEU A 225 -18.08 11.90 46.40
CA LEU A 225 -19.15 12.41 45.57
C LEU A 225 -18.66 13.54 44.65
N LEU A 226 -17.83 14.45 45.18
CA LEU A 226 -17.24 15.56 44.41
C LEU A 226 -16.21 15.08 43.39
N ILE A 227 -15.33 14.15 43.75
CA ILE A 227 -14.32 13.56 42.84
C ILE A 227 -15.04 12.94 41.64
N ASN A 228 -16.00 12.07 41.89
CA ASN A 228 -16.58 11.25 40.83
C ASN A 228 -17.57 12.01 39.93
N ASN A 229 -18.22 13.05 40.44
CA ASN A 229 -19.33 13.71 39.73
C ASN A 229 -19.05 15.15 39.32
N MET A 230 -17.92 15.74 39.75
CA MET A 230 -17.60 17.14 39.45
C MET A 230 -16.12 17.31 39.10
N PHE A 231 -15.22 16.97 40.02
CA PHE A 231 -13.80 17.28 39.89
C PHE A 231 -13.04 16.35 38.95
N CYS A 232 -13.63 15.24 38.52
CA CYS A 232 -13.08 14.40 37.45
C CYS A 232 -13.19 15.03 36.06
N TYR A 233 -13.96 16.11 35.88
CA TYR A 233 -14.12 16.79 34.60
C TYR A 233 -13.10 17.92 34.41
N ASP A 234 -12.54 18.01 33.21
CA ASP A 234 -11.68 19.10 32.74
C ASP A 234 -12.54 20.25 32.22
N THR A 235 -12.45 21.40 32.88
CA THR A 235 -13.22 22.59 32.57
C THR A 235 -12.85 23.20 31.21
N ASN A 236 -11.67 22.90 30.66
CA ASN A 236 -11.25 23.40 29.34
C ASN A 236 -12.06 22.76 28.20
N LYS A 237 -12.70 21.63 28.45
CA LYS A 237 -13.57 20.92 27.49
C LYS A 237 -15.04 21.36 27.57
N PHE A 238 -15.36 22.31 28.44
CA PHE A 238 -16.74 22.71 28.68
C PHE A 238 -17.26 23.69 27.64
N PHE A 239 -18.49 23.43 27.20
CA PHE A 239 -19.30 24.47 26.59
C PHE A 239 -19.72 25.48 27.65
N GLN A 240 -20.01 26.70 27.20
CA GLN A 240 -20.37 27.81 28.08
C GLN A 240 -21.54 27.46 29.02
N SER A 241 -22.57 26.78 28.50
CA SER A 241 -23.73 26.32 29.29
C SER A 241 -23.35 25.33 30.40
N THR A 242 -22.43 24.39 30.11
CA THR A 242 -21.93 23.44 31.10
C THR A 242 -21.08 24.13 32.16
N LEU A 243 -20.22 25.07 31.75
CA LEU A 243 -19.38 25.83 32.67
C LEU A 243 -20.23 26.64 33.66
N GLU A 244 -21.30 27.28 33.19
CA GLU A 244 -22.24 28.03 34.03
C GLU A 244 -22.92 27.12 35.06
N TYR A 245 -23.41 25.95 34.65
CA TYR A 245 -24.04 24.99 35.57
C TYR A 245 -23.03 24.41 36.57
N TYR A 246 -21.82 24.10 36.12
CA TYR A 246 -20.72 23.66 36.98
C TYR A 246 -20.41 24.70 38.06
N GLN A 247 -20.27 25.98 37.70
CA GLN A 247 -20.01 27.07 38.64
C GLN A 247 -21.15 27.26 39.64
N TYR A 248 -22.40 27.13 39.18
CA TYR A 248 -23.57 27.13 40.06
C TYR A 248 -23.49 25.99 41.09
N CYS A 249 -23.24 24.75 40.64
CA CYS A 249 -23.13 23.59 41.52
C CYS A 249 -21.99 23.75 42.53
N TYR A 250 -20.84 24.23 42.08
CA TYR A 250 -19.65 24.49 42.91
C TYR A 250 -20.02 25.45 44.03
N THR A 251 -20.52 26.63 43.64
CA THR A 251 -20.87 27.71 44.56
C THR A 251 -21.95 27.28 45.53
N TYR A 252 -22.97 26.55 45.05
CA TYR A 252 -24.07 26.06 45.88
C TYR A 252 -23.58 25.18 47.03
N ILE A 253 -22.66 24.25 46.75
CA ILE A 253 -22.08 23.38 47.77
C ILE A 253 -21.13 24.19 48.66
N PHE A 254 -20.23 24.97 48.06
CA PHE A 254 -19.16 25.71 48.73
C PHE A 254 -19.68 26.66 49.83
N VAL A 255 -20.73 27.45 49.53
CA VAL A 255 -21.30 28.40 50.52
C VAL A 255 -22.01 27.71 51.69
N ARG A 256 -22.25 26.40 51.61
CA ARG A 256 -22.94 25.59 52.65
C ARG A 256 -21.97 24.76 53.48
N LEU A 257 -20.67 24.85 53.24
CA LEU A 257 -19.60 24.19 53.99
C LEU A 257 -19.02 25.15 55.04
N ALA A 258 -18.38 24.59 56.08
CA ALA A 258 -17.55 25.37 57.00
C ALA A 258 -16.18 25.66 56.37
N ASP A 259 -15.43 26.60 56.93
CA ASP A 259 -14.21 27.13 56.29
C ASP A 259 -13.13 26.06 56.10
N THR A 260 -13.02 25.11 57.02
CA THR A 260 -12.12 23.96 56.89
C THR A 260 -12.47 23.08 55.70
N GLU A 261 -13.74 22.80 55.48
CA GLU A 261 -14.23 21.99 54.36
C GLU A 261 -14.14 22.75 53.03
N LYS A 262 -14.35 24.07 53.01
CA LYS A 262 -14.14 24.90 51.81
C LYS A 262 -12.70 24.82 51.31
N TYR A 263 -11.72 24.88 52.21
CA TYR A 263 -10.32 24.71 51.85
C TYR A 263 -10.04 23.33 51.27
N LYS A 264 -10.56 22.26 51.92
CA LYS A 264 -10.43 20.88 51.42
C LYS A 264 -11.05 20.73 50.03
N MET A 265 -12.24 21.26 49.81
CA MET A 265 -12.95 21.21 48.52
C MET A 265 -12.14 21.92 47.42
N SER A 266 -11.58 23.08 47.73
CA SER A 266 -10.74 23.85 46.79
C SER A 266 -9.47 23.08 46.41
N LYS A 267 -8.80 22.48 47.41
CA LYS A 267 -7.62 21.63 47.17
C LYS A 267 -7.99 20.42 46.30
N LEU A 268 -9.12 19.78 46.58
CA LEU A 268 -9.60 18.61 45.86
C LEU A 268 -9.90 18.92 44.38
N ALA A 269 -10.45 20.10 44.08
CA ALA A 269 -10.69 20.53 42.71
C ALA A 269 -9.41 20.60 41.86
N LEU A 270 -8.28 20.97 42.49
CA LEU A 270 -6.97 21.10 41.86
C LEU A 270 -6.22 19.76 41.76
N THR A 271 -6.36 18.88 42.75
CA THR A 271 -5.57 17.63 42.82
C THR A 271 -6.26 16.43 42.17
N THR A 272 -7.57 16.49 41.93
CA THR A 272 -8.30 15.40 41.28
C THR A 272 -7.87 15.23 39.82
N ARG A 273 -7.55 14.00 39.42
CA ARG A 273 -7.22 13.64 38.04
C ARG A 273 -8.44 13.81 37.13
N LYS A 274 -8.23 14.43 35.97
CA LYS A 274 -9.29 14.70 34.98
C LYS A 274 -9.45 13.54 33.99
N LYS A 275 -10.67 13.34 33.51
CA LYS A 275 -11.07 12.45 32.40
C LYS A 275 -10.77 13.09 31.05
#